data_AF-A0A2U0H3U3-F1
#
_entry.id   AF-A0A2U0H3U3-F1
#
_cell.length_a   1.000
_cell.length_b   1.000
_cell.length_c   1.000
_cell.angle_alpha   90.00
_cell.angle_beta   90.00
_cell.angle_gamma   90.00
#
_symmetry.space_group_name_H-M   'P 1'
#
loop_
_entity.id
_entity.type
_entity.pdbx_description
1 polymer ?
#
loop_
_entity_poly.entity_id
_entity_poly.type
_entity_poly.pdbx_seq_one_letter_code
_entity_poly.pdbx_strand_id
1 'polypeptide(L)'
;MSLDFVAIDFETANRSRASVCAVGAVRVHNGAVVDTFRSLVKPPEEFDEFEPINVSIHGIEARHVAHSPSWPEVYQELRAFIGADMMVCHNAQFDVSVLVNACSAYDIDWPAFDVACTLRLARAALTLPSYTLPWVSDHLGVDVFDHHDPLADAQAAAAVLIALARREGVRSVRELNESLGTPIIPTSVREPADSETTAGVQMPITPINTNTVGFADAVVCFTGALEMMVRDEARRRVVDHGGAWQGSVTKTTSVLVTGGFNLSTFRPGAMFSKKVRDAMSAVERGQSLEIITEDEFLRRLALSDEELAAARVLRSRVPEWVVTQAGDGPGDDYWGWFNSSLLHPDGRAAGEETCIWCATTLTGKEHWTHRDRHVCGIHCNERFKRAARRAWRNAGLNGDAPPDSWTDYTIVA
;
A
#
# COMPACT_ATOMS: atom_id res chain seq x y z
N MET A 1 -5.03 17.55 -23.14
CA MET A 1 -4.68 17.68 -21.71
C MET A 1 -3.28 18.27 -21.60
N SER A 2 -2.97 18.87 -20.46
CA SER A 2 -1.68 19.46 -20.09
C SER A 2 -0.88 18.49 -19.22
N LEU A 3 0.46 18.59 -19.26
CA LEU A 3 1.34 17.74 -18.47
C LEU A 3 1.49 18.33 -17.08
N ASP A 4 0.51 18.03 -16.22
CA ASP A 4 0.38 18.55 -14.85
C ASP A 4 0.52 17.43 -13.82
N PHE A 5 1.34 17.65 -12.80
CA PHE A 5 1.58 16.70 -11.71
C PHE A 5 2.41 17.33 -10.58
N VAL A 6 2.52 16.64 -9.46
CA VAL A 6 3.44 16.97 -8.36
C VAL A 6 4.42 15.81 -8.16
N ALA A 7 5.71 16.05 -8.39
CA ALA A 7 6.75 15.08 -8.07
C ALA A 7 7.13 15.16 -6.59
N ILE A 8 7.36 14.01 -5.94
CA ILE A 8 7.67 13.93 -4.51
C ILE A 8 8.77 12.89 -4.27
N ASP A 9 9.66 13.20 -3.32
CA ASP A 9 10.67 12.30 -2.79
C ASP A 9 10.80 12.48 -1.27
N PHE A 10 11.16 11.41 -0.56
CA PHE A 10 11.27 11.38 0.90
C PHE A 10 12.61 10.81 1.38
N GLU A 11 13.10 11.38 2.48
CA GLU A 11 14.21 10.81 3.25
C GLU A 11 13.71 10.24 4.59
N THR A 12 14.36 9.17 5.05
CA THR A 12 14.03 8.48 6.31
C THR A 12 15.25 8.40 7.22
N ALA A 13 15.07 8.64 8.53
CA ALA A 13 16.15 8.59 9.51
C ALA A 13 16.71 7.18 9.73
N ASN A 14 15.89 6.14 9.52
CA ASN A 14 16.28 4.73 9.67
C ASN A 14 15.46 3.81 8.76
N ARG A 15 15.62 2.49 8.94
CA ARG A 15 14.89 1.45 8.17
C ARG A 15 13.36 1.52 8.28
N SER A 16 12.80 2.16 9.31
CA SER A 16 11.36 2.32 9.48
C SER A 16 10.81 3.37 8.52
N ARG A 17 9.72 3.03 7.82
CA ARG A 17 9.03 3.97 6.93
C ARG A 17 8.26 5.06 7.68
N ALA A 18 8.08 4.92 8.99
CA ALA A 18 7.53 5.96 9.85
C ALA A 18 8.57 7.03 10.24
N SER A 19 9.86 6.82 9.94
CA SER A 19 10.96 7.70 10.35
C SER A 19 11.25 8.84 9.37
N VAL A 20 10.23 9.32 8.65
CA VAL A 20 10.40 10.41 7.68
C VAL A 20 11.11 11.60 8.34
N CYS A 21 12.22 12.03 7.73
CA CYS A 21 13.06 13.09 8.27
C CYS A 21 13.22 14.28 7.30
N ALA A 22 12.85 14.11 6.03
CA ALA A 22 12.67 15.19 5.08
C ALA A 22 11.75 14.79 3.93
N VAL A 23 11.18 15.80 3.27
CA VAL A 23 10.36 15.66 2.06
C VAL A 23 10.64 16.82 1.12
N GLY A 24 10.65 16.52 -0.18
CA GLY A 24 10.73 17.49 -1.26
C GLY A 24 9.61 17.23 -2.25
N ALA A 25 9.00 18.30 -2.76
CA ALA A 25 7.97 18.22 -3.78
C ALA A 25 8.10 19.34 -4.81
N VAL A 26 7.71 19.03 -6.05
CA VAL A 26 7.83 19.93 -7.21
C VAL A 26 6.53 19.90 -7.98
N ARG A 27 5.89 21.06 -8.12
CA ARG A 27 4.70 21.21 -8.94
C ARG A 27 5.08 21.51 -10.37
N VAL A 28 4.56 20.72 -11.28
CA VAL A 28 4.71 20.90 -12.72
C VAL A 28 3.37 21.27 -13.32
N HIS A 29 3.35 22.34 -14.09
CA HIS A 29 2.21 22.75 -14.90
C HIS A 29 2.64 22.94 -16.35
N ASN A 30 1.92 22.35 -17.30
CA ASN A 30 2.24 22.37 -18.72
C ASN A 30 3.69 21.92 -19.03
N GLY A 31 4.20 20.96 -18.26
CA GLY A 31 5.57 20.45 -18.41
C GLY A 31 6.67 21.44 -18.00
N ALA A 32 6.34 22.48 -17.25
CA ALA A 32 7.28 23.40 -16.61
C ALA A 32 7.12 23.37 -15.09
N VAL A 33 8.23 23.44 -14.36
CA VAL A 33 8.20 23.60 -12.90
C VAL A 33 7.65 24.98 -12.58
N VAL A 34 6.61 25.04 -11.74
CA VAL A 34 5.94 26.29 -11.35
C VAL A 34 6.02 26.58 -9.86
N ASP A 35 6.25 25.56 -9.02
CA ASP A 35 6.36 25.74 -7.58
C ASP A 35 7.16 24.59 -6.94
N THR A 36 7.71 24.82 -5.75
CA THR A 36 8.46 23.81 -4.98
C THR A 36 8.12 23.86 -3.50
N PHE A 37 8.19 22.70 -2.86
CA PHE A 37 8.00 22.53 -1.42
C PHE A 37 9.15 21.69 -0.86
N ARG A 38 9.68 22.07 0.29
CA ARG A 38 10.73 21.33 0.99
C ARG A 38 10.57 21.51 2.48
N SER A 39 10.60 20.41 3.22
CA SER A 39 10.60 20.46 4.68
C SER A 39 11.50 19.39 5.27
N LEU A 40 12.23 19.75 6.32
CA LEU A 40 12.71 18.78 7.30
C LEU A 40 11.53 18.34 8.17
N VAL A 41 11.59 17.12 8.68
CA VAL A 41 10.56 16.55 9.54
C VAL A 41 11.24 15.99 10.78
N LYS A 42 10.70 16.30 11.96
CA LYS A 42 11.09 15.60 13.17
C LYS A 42 10.33 14.26 13.24
N PRO A 43 11.01 13.10 13.17
CA PRO A 43 10.33 11.81 13.34
C PRO A 43 9.67 11.69 14.72
N PRO A 44 8.67 10.79 14.88
CA PRO A 44 8.12 10.46 16.19
C PRO A 44 9.23 9.88 17.09
N GLU A 45 9.10 10.06 18.41
CA GLU A 45 10.09 9.57 19.40
C GLU A 45 10.34 8.06 19.27
N GLU A 46 9.35 7.26 18.87
CA GLU A 46 9.52 5.82 18.66
C GLU A 46 10.39 5.47 17.44
N PHE A 47 10.66 6.43 16.56
CA PHE A 47 11.35 6.25 15.29
C PHE A 47 12.44 7.31 15.03
N ASP A 48 12.85 8.07 16.05
CA ASP A 48 13.79 9.19 15.92
C ASP A 48 15.28 8.78 15.97
N GLU A 49 15.58 7.48 15.98
CA GLU A 49 16.93 6.96 15.83
C GLU A 49 17.45 7.24 14.40
N PHE A 50 18.58 7.94 14.28
CA PHE A 50 19.24 8.16 12.99
C PHE A 50 20.32 7.09 12.75
N GLU A 51 20.04 6.15 11.86
CA GLU A 51 20.97 5.07 11.51
C GLU A 51 22.11 5.62 10.63
N PRO A 52 23.39 5.26 10.90
CA PRO A 52 24.53 5.79 10.14
C PRO A 52 24.45 5.55 8.64
N ILE A 53 23.81 4.46 8.19
CA ILE A 53 23.65 4.17 6.77
C ILE A 53 22.75 5.19 6.07
N ASN A 54 21.62 5.56 6.68
CA ASN A 54 20.72 6.59 6.18
C ASN A 54 21.38 7.96 6.17
N VAL A 55 22.00 8.34 7.30
CA VAL A 55 22.75 9.60 7.41
C VAL A 55 23.85 9.68 6.35
N SER A 56 24.55 8.59 6.05
CA SER A 56 25.60 8.57 5.02
C SER A 56 25.09 8.78 3.59
N ILE A 57 23.79 8.54 3.35
CA ILE A 57 23.15 8.72 2.07
C ILE A 57 22.78 10.20 1.90
N HIS A 58 21.96 10.75 2.80
CA HIS A 58 21.35 12.08 2.63
C HIS A 58 21.94 13.19 3.53
N GLY A 59 22.85 12.87 4.45
CA GLY A 59 23.54 13.85 5.31
C GLY A 59 22.67 14.50 6.41
N ILE A 60 21.44 14.01 6.62
CA ILE A 60 20.52 14.56 7.63
C ILE A 60 20.74 13.83 8.94
N GLU A 61 21.08 14.57 9.99
CA GLU A 61 21.32 14.06 11.33
C GLU A 61 20.21 14.50 12.29
N ALA A 62 20.09 13.84 13.43
CA ALA A 62 19.11 14.19 14.48
C ALA A 62 19.17 15.68 14.88
N ARG A 63 20.37 16.28 14.91
CA ARG A 63 20.55 17.71 15.21
C ARG A 63 19.92 18.64 14.18
N HIS A 64 19.81 18.22 12.92
CA HIS A 64 19.22 19.03 11.85
C HIS A 64 17.70 19.10 11.99
N VAL A 65 17.06 18.06 12.55
CA VAL A 65 15.60 17.95 12.69
C VAL A 65 15.09 18.27 14.09
N ALA A 66 15.97 18.54 15.06
CA ALA A 66 15.62 18.67 16.48
C ALA A 66 14.52 19.72 16.75
N HIS A 67 14.50 20.79 15.95
CA HIS A 67 13.55 21.91 16.01
C HIS A 67 12.64 21.98 14.78
N SER A 68 12.65 20.96 13.93
CA SER A 68 11.79 20.90 12.75
C SER A 68 10.34 20.53 13.13
N PRO A 69 9.37 20.91 12.29
CA PRO A 69 7.98 20.50 12.49
C PRO A 69 7.82 18.98 12.49
N SER A 70 6.77 18.53 13.17
CA SER A 70 6.36 17.13 13.18
C SER A 70 5.67 16.74 11.87
N TRP A 71 5.52 15.43 11.61
CA TRP A 71 4.84 14.96 10.40
C TRP A 71 3.42 15.53 10.23
N PRO A 72 2.54 15.61 11.25
CA PRO A 72 1.21 16.19 11.09
C PRO A 72 1.21 17.60 10.47
N GLU A 73 2.13 18.47 10.91
CA GLU A 73 2.24 19.84 10.43
C GLU A 73 2.72 19.87 8.97
N VAL A 74 3.82 19.16 8.69
CA VAL A 74 4.39 19.07 7.33
C VAL A 74 3.41 18.44 6.36
N TYR A 75 2.67 17.42 6.80
CA TYR A 75 1.72 16.71 5.98
C TYR A 75 0.52 17.58 5.59
N GLN A 76 0.04 18.45 6.47
CA GLN A 76 -1.04 19.40 6.12
C GLN A 76 -0.60 20.34 5.00
N GLU A 77 0.61 20.91 5.10
CA GLU A 77 1.19 21.79 4.08
C GLU A 77 1.45 21.02 2.78
N LEU A 78 2.05 19.83 2.86
CA LEU A 78 2.32 18.98 1.70
C LEU A 78 1.03 18.57 0.99
N ARG A 79 -0.02 18.20 1.73
CA ARG A 79 -1.33 17.84 1.15
C ARG A 79 -1.94 19.04 0.41
N ALA A 80 -1.89 20.23 0.99
CA ALA A 80 -2.33 21.45 0.32
C ALA A 80 -1.49 21.74 -0.94
N PHE A 81 -0.17 21.49 -0.86
CA PHE A 81 0.74 21.62 -1.99
C PHE A 81 0.50 20.57 -3.08
N ILE A 82 -0.03 19.38 -2.80
CA ILE A 82 -0.39 18.40 -3.82
C ILE A 82 -1.75 18.73 -4.43
N GLY A 83 -2.74 19.06 -3.59
CA GLY A 83 -4.11 19.27 -4.03
C GLY A 83 -4.70 18.01 -4.69
N ALA A 84 -5.31 18.18 -5.86
CA ALA A 84 -5.90 17.10 -6.65
C ALA A 84 -4.95 16.57 -7.76
N ASP A 85 -3.72 17.07 -7.83
CA ASP A 85 -2.78 16.70 -8.88
C ASP A 85 -2.28 15.27 -8.71
N MET A 86 -1.91 14.63 -9.83
CA MET A 86 -1.27 13.33 -9.82
C MET A 86 0.09 13.41 -9.13
N MET A 87 0.36 12.48 -8.23
CA MET A 87 1.68 12.34 -7.62
C MET A 87 2.63 11.58 -8.54
N VAL A 88 3.89 11.98 -8.55
CA VAL A 88 4.95 11.33 -9.33
C VAL A 88 6.12 11.05 -8.40
N CYS A 89 6.59 9.81 -8.36
CA CYS A 89 7.76 9.44 -7.58
C CYS A 89 8.68 8.59 -8.44
N HIS A 90 9.99 8.69 -8.22
CA HIS A 90 10.92 7.83 -8.95
C HIS A 90 10.70 6.37 -8.57
N ASN A 91 10.69 6.08 -7.27
CA ASN A 91 10.38 4.76 -6.75
C ASN A 91 9.10 4.79 -5.90
N ALA A 92 7.95 5.02 -6.53
CA ALA A 92 6.65 5.10 -5.86
C ALA A 92 6.36 4.02 -4.79
N GLN A 93 6.92 2.81 -4.87
CA GLN A 93 6.86 1.83 -3.77
C GLN A 93 7.37 2.42 -2.45
N PHE A 94 8.56 3.01 -2.53
CA PHE A 94 9.27 3.54 -1.40
C PHE A 94 8.51 4.74 -0.85
N ASP A 95 8.28 5.76 -1.67
CA ASP A 95 7.72 7.05 -1.27
C ASP A 95 6.32 6.93 -0.70
N VAL A 96 5.43 6.21 -1.41
CA VAL A 96 4.06 5.96 -0.93
C VAL A 96 4.09 5.21 0.40
N SER A 97 5.06 4.33 0.62
CA SER A 97 5.15 3.65 1.90
C SER A 97 5.64 4.53 3.04
N VAL A 98 6.50 5.51 2.76
CA VAL A 98 6.91 6.51 3.76
C VAL A 98 5.71 7.36 4.13
N LEU A 99 5.02 7.94 3.15
CA LEU A 99 3.78 8.71 3.33
C LEU A 99 2.76 7.94 4.19
N VAL A 100 2.43 6.70 3.81
CA VAL A 100 1.44 5.88 4.53
C VAL A 100 1.89 5.56 5.95
N ASN A 101 3.15 5.18 6.17
CA ASN A 101 3.61 4.78 7.51
C ASN A 101 3.82 5.99 8.42
N ALA A 102 4.25 7.13 7.88
CA ALA A 102 4.31 8.38 8.61
C ALA A 102 2.91 8.83 9.04
N CYS A 103 1.93 8.80 8.13
CA CYS A 103 0.53 9.06 8.49
C CYS A 103 0.00 8.08 9.53
N SER A 104 0.23 6.77 9.36
CA SER A 104 -0.17 5.76 10.35
C SER A 104 0.49 5.93 11.72
N ALA A 105 1.72 6.44 11.80
CA ALA A 105 2.40 6.67 13.07
C ALA A 105 1.72 7.77 13.91
N TYR A 106 1.03 8.70 13.25
CA TYR A 106 0.28 9.79 13.89
C TYR A 106 -1.24 9.60 13.81
N ASP A 107 -1.72 8.42 13.37
CA ASP A 107 -3.13 8.11 13.14
C ASP A 107 -3.85 9.08 12.19
N ILE A 108 -3.11 9.62 11.23
CA ILE A 108 -3.61 10.51 10.19
C ILE A 108 -4.11 9.68 9.01
N ASP A 109 -5.31 9.98 8.51
CA ASP A 109 -5.77 9.42 7.25
C ASP A 109 -5.13 10.17 6.07
N TRP A 110 -4.80 9.41 5.02
CA TRP A 110 -4.18 9.96 3.80
C TRP A 110 -5.14 9.87 2.61
N PRO A 111 -5.19 10.89 1.73
CA PRO A 111 -6.12 10.93 0.62
C PRO A 111 -5.70 9.97 -0.50
N ALA A 112 -6.66 9.77 -1.39
CA ALA A 112 -6.56 8.95 -2.59
C ALA A 112 -5.80 9.69 -3.71
N PHE A 113 -4.47 9.68 -3.65
CA PHE A 113 -3.63 10.15 -4.75
C PHE A 113 -3.50 9.06 -5.82
N ASP A 114 -3.65 9.46 -7.08
CA ASP A 114 -3.14 8.68 -8.21
C ASP A 114 -1.62 8.91 -8.30
N VAL A 115 -0.83 7.83 -8.36
CA VAL A 115 0.63 7.90 -8.36
C VAL A 115 1.22 7.27 -9.62
N ALA A 116 2.02 8.03 -10.36
CA ALA A 116 2.87 7.51 -11.43
C ALA A 116 4.31 7.24 -10.93
N CYS A 117 4.93 6.19 -11.48
CA CYS A 117 6.23 5.71 -11.03
C CYS A 117 7.26 5.84 -12.16
N THR A 118 8.18 6.80 -12.08
CA THR A 118 9.11 7.05 -13.20
C THR A 118 10.12 5.92 -13.38
N LEU A 119 10.45 5.14 -12.34
CA LEU A 119 11.24 3.91 -12.49
C LEU A 119 10.55 2.88 -13.39
N ARG A 120 9.23 2.73 -13.27
CA ARG A 120 8.46 1.81 -14.13
C ARG A 120 8.36 2.34 -15.55
N LEU A 121 8.08 3.64 -15.69
CA LEU A 121 8.03 4.31 -16.98
C LEU A 121 9.37 4.20 -17.72
N ALA A 122 10.48 4.46 -17.02
CA ALA A 122 11.83 4.34 -17.58
C ALA A 122 12.15 2.90 -18.02
N ARG A 123 11.76 1.88 -17.23
CA ARG A 123 11.93 0.46 -17.63
C ARG A 123 11.11 0.05 -18.85
N ALA A 124 9.97 0.69 -19.07
CA ALA A 124 9.12 0.42 -20.22
C ALA A 124 9.62 1.16 -21.47
N ALA A 125 10.13 2.39 -21.32
CA ALA A 125 10.53 3.24 -22.43
C ALA A 125 12.01 3.14 -22.84
N LEU A 126 12.88 2.69 -21.94
CA LEU A 126 14.34 2.74 -22.11
C LEU A 126 14.97 1.36 -21.88
N THR A 127 16.16 1.15 -22.46
CA THR A 127 17.01 -0.02 -22.22
C THR A 127 18.31 0.43 -21.58
N LEU A 128 18.41 0.32 -20.25
CA LEU A 128 19.53 0.81 -19.47
C LEU A 128 20.16 -0.29 -18.58
N PRO A 129 21.47 -0.18 -18.26
CA PRO A 129 22.13 -1.08 -17.32
C PRO A 129 21.64 -0.90 -15.87
N SER A 130 21.17 0.30 -15.54
CA SER A 130 20.54 0.65 -14.27
C SER A 130 19.40 1.63 -14.52
N TYR A 131 18.40 1.59 -13.64
CA TYR A 131 17.25 2.50 -13.69
C TYR A 131 17.14 3.34 -12.42
N THR A 132 18.21 3.45 -11.62
CA THR A 132 18.26 4.41 -10.52
C THR A 132 18.13 5.84 -11.04
N LEU A 133 17.60 6.75 -10.23
CA LEU A 133 17.33 8.13 -10.61
C LEU A 133 18.52 8.85 -11.28
N PRO A 134 19.77 8.76 -10.77
CA PRO A 134 20.93 9.37 -11.45
C PRO A 134 21.18 8.80 -12.84
N TRP A 135 21.09 7.48 -13.00
CA TRP A 135 21.33 6.81 -14.28
C TRP A 135 20.29 7.15 -15.34
N VAL A 136 19.01 7.24 -14.94
CA VAL A 136 17.93 7.62 -15.86
C VAL A 136 18.03 9.09 -16.23
N SER A 137 18.34 9.96 -15.26
CA SER A 137 18.49 11.40 -15.48
C SER A 137 19.64 11.70 -16.46
N ASP A 138 20.80 11.09 -16.22
CA ASP A 138 21.97 11.18 -17.11
C ASP A 138 21.65 10.70 -18.53
N HIS A 139 21.01 9.53 -18.67
CA HIS A 139 20.62 9.01 -19.99
C HIS A 139 19.67 9.93 -20.77
N LEU A 140 18.76 10.59 -20.06
CA LEU A 140 17.79 11.51 -20.65
C LEU A 140 18.34 12.93 -20.85
N GLY A 141 19.60 13.19 -20.50
CA GLY A 141 20.21 14.51 -20.58
C GLY A 141 19.57 15.53 -19.64
N VAL A 142 19.02 15.06 -18.52
CA VAL A 142 18.54 15.91 -17.43
C VAL A 142 19.73 16.24 -16.53
N ASP A 143 19.92 17.54 -16.25
CA ASP A 143 21.05 18.01 -15.44
C ASP A 143 21.16 17.26 -14.10
N VAL A 144 22.39 16.97 -13.69
CA VAL A 144 22.68 16.23 -12.45
C VAL A 144 22.56 17.19 -11.27
N PHE A 145 21.78 16.80 -10.27
CA PHE A 145 21.55 17.56 -9.04
C PHE A 145 22.32 16.96 -7.87
N ASP A 146 22.30 17.63 -6.72
CA ASP A 146 22.83 17.07 -5.46
C ASP A 146 22.01 15.83 -5.07
N HIS A 147 22.60 14.65 -5.21
CA HIS A 147 21.93 13.38 -5.01
C HIS A 147 21.67 13.19 -3.51
N HIS A 148 20.44 12.82 -3.13
CA HIS A 148 19.99 12.66 -1.73
C HIS A 148 19.63 13.96 -0.98
N ASP A 149 19.36 15.05 -1.72
CA ASP A 149 18.45 16.09 -1.25
C ASP A 149 17.04 15.78 -1.81
N PRO A 150 15.99 15.71 -0.96
CA PRO A 150 14.69 15.26 -1.43
C PRO A 150 14.03 16.24 -2.41
N LEU A 151 14.37 17.53 -2.39
CA LEU A 151 13.86 18.47 -3.39
C LEU A 151 14.57 18.26 -4.73
N ALA A 152 15.89 18.06 -4.70
CA ALA A 152 16.69 17.75 -5.89
C ALA A 152 16.23 16.43 -6.54
N ASP A 153 15.99 15.38 -5.76
CA ASP A 153 15.52 14.09 -6.26
C ASP A 153 14.06 14.19 -6.79
N ALA A 154 13.19 14.98 -6.16
CA ALA A 154 11.86 15.28 -6.71
C ALA A 154 11.93 16.06 -8.05
N GLN A 155 12.86 17.03 -8.19
CA GLN A 155 13.11 17.74 -9.44
C GLN A 155 13.59 16.80 -10.54
N ALA A 156 14.49 15.87 -10.22
CA ALA A 156 14.97 14.87 -11.15
C ALA A 156 13.83 13.94 -11.60
N ALA A 157 13.00 13.45 -10.68
CA ALA A 157 11.84 12.63 -11.02
C ALA A 157 10.86 13.37 -11.95
N ALA A 158 10.60 14.66 -11.68
CA ALA A 158 9.78 15.50 -12.55
C ALA A 158 10.37 15.62 -13.97
N ALA A 159 11.66 15.92 -14.05
CA ALA A 159 12.35 16.08 -15.32
C ALA A 159 12.42 14.77 -16.13
N VAL A 160 12.62 13.63 -15.47
CA VAL A 160 12.53 12.29 -16.10
C VAL A 160 11.15 12.09 -16.70
N LEU A 161 10.07 12.39 -15.97
CA LEU A 161 8.72 12.23 -16.50
C LEU A 161 8.45 13.15 -17.70
N ILE A 162 8.86 14.42 -17.62
CA ILE A 162 8.74 15.38 -18.72
C ILE A 162 9.50 14.89 -19.96
N ALA A 163 10.72 14.38 -19.79
CA ALA A 163 11.53 13.85 -20.88
C ALA A 163 10.89 12.61 -21.53
N LEU A 164 10.36 11.68 -20.73
CA LEU A 164 9.64 10.51 -21.23
C LEU A 164 8.35 10.91 -21.96
N ALA A 165 7.57 11.85 -21.42
CA ALA A 165 6.36 12.36 -22.07
C ALA A 165 6.67 13.00 -23.43
N ARG A 166 7.74 13.82 -23.51
CA ARG A 166 8.19 14.43 -24.77
C ARG A 166 8.64 13.38 -25.78
N ARG A 167 9.36 12.34 -25.34
CA ARG A 167 9.84 11.25 -26.19
C ARG A 167 8.70 10.43 -26.78
N GLU A 168 7.68 10.13 -25.98
CA GLU A 168 6.48 9.41 -26.42
C GLU A 168 5.47 10.29 -27.17
N GLY A 169 5.67 11.62 -27.20
CA GLY A 169 4.79 12.56 -27.90
C GLY A 169 3.41 12.75 -27.23
N VAL A 170 3.30 12.42 -25.94
CA VAL A 170 2.07 12.48 -25.14
C VAL A 170 1.99 13.78 -24.34
N ARG A 171 0.78 14.16 -23.91
CA ARG A 171 0.52 15.47 -23.29
C ARG A 171 0.01 15.38 -21.86
N SER A 172 -0.16 14.18 -21.31
CA SER A 172 -0.53 13.98 -19.91
C SER A 172 0.20 12.76 -19.32
N VAL A 173 0.29 12.71 -17.99
CA VAL A 173 0.87 11.55 -17.29
C VAL A 173 0.07 10.28 -17.58
N ARG A 174 -1.27 10.38 -17.64
CA ARG A 174 -2.14 9.24 -17.91
C ARG A 174 -1.92 8.67 -19.32
N GLU A 175 -1.84 9.52 -20.33
CA GLU A 175 -1.50 9.11 -21.71
C GLU A 175 -0.13 8.42 -21.76
N LEU A 176 0.87 8.93 -21.02
CA LEU A 176 2.19 8.31 -20.94
C LEU A 176 2.13 6.91 -20.34
N ASN A 177 1.43 6.77 -19.21
CA ASN A 177 1.23 5.50 -18.53
C ASN A 177 0.53 4.47 -19.44
N GLU A 178 -0.53 4.89 -20.14
CA GLU A 178 -1.29 4.08 -21.08
C GLU A 178 -0.44 3.64 -22.27
N SER A 179 0.29 4.57 -22.91
CA SER A 179 1.19 4.27 -24.05
C SER A 179 2.24 3.21 -23.69
N LEU A 180 2.81 3.30 -22.49
CA LEU A 180 3.86 2.41 -22.01
C LEU A 180 3.33 1.18 -21.27
N GLY A 181 2.01 1.00 -21.16
CA GLY A 181 1.40 -0.13 -20.44
C GLY A 181 1.77 -0.20 -18.96
N THR A 182 2.03 0.94 -18.32
CA THR A 182 2.42 1.02 -16.91
C THR A 182 1.25 1.49 -16.04
N PRO A 183 0.95 0.83 -14.90
CA PRO A 183 -0.21 1.20 -14.09
C PRO A 183 0.05 2.47 -13.28
N ILE A 184 -1.00 3.29 -13.15
CA ILE A 184 -1.12 4.32 -12.11
C ILE A 184 -1.53 3.62 -10.81
N ILE A 185 -0.85 3.95 -9.72
CA ILE A 185 -1.04 3.33 -8.41
C ILE A 185 -1.91 4.26 -7.56
N PRO A 186 -3.15 3.88 -7.19
CA PRO A 186 -3.91 4.65 -6.23
C PRO A 186 -3.36 4.43 -4.82
N THR A 187 -3.17 5.49 -4.03
CA THR A 187 -2.73 5.39 -2.62
C THR A 187 -3.88 4.97 -1.68
N SER A 188 -5.12 5.08 -2.13
CA SER A 188 -6.30 4.52 -1.46
C SER A 188 -6.84 3.31 -2.22
N VAL A 189 -7.60 2.46 -1.52
CA VAL A 189 -8.45 1.48 -2.20
C VAL A 189 -9.64 2.27 -2.72
N ARG A 190 -9.68 2.56 -4.03
CA ARG A 190 -10.89 3.08 -4.67
C ARG A 190 -12.02 2.10 -4.38
N GLU A 191 -13.14 2.59 -3.86
CA GLU A 191 -14.36 1.80 -3.77
C GLU A 191 -14.65 1.21 -5.16
N PRO A 192 -15.13 -0.05 -5.27
CA PRO A 192 -15.76 -0.46 -6.50
C PRO A 192 -17.01 0.39 -6.64
N ALA A 193 -16.96 1.39 -7.52
CA ALA A 193 -18.15 1.99 -8.07
C ALA A 193 -18.99 0.87 -8.70
N ASP A 194 -20.30 0.98 -8.50
CA ASP A 194 -21.32 -0.01 -8.79
C ASP A 194 -20.99 -0.99 -9.91
N SER A 195 -21.21 -2.26 -9.60
CA SER A 195 -21.24 -3.33 -10.57
C SER A 195 -22.28 -3.02 -11.63
N GLU A 196 -21.88 -2.52 -12.79
CA GLU A 196 -22.61 -2.73 -14.02
C GLU A 196 -21.70 -2.55 -15.25
N THR A 197 -21.64 -3.63 -16.04
CA THR A 197 -21.03 -3.78 -17.38
C THR A 197 -19.50 -3.75 -17.50
N THR A 198 -18.87 -4.90 -17.23
CA THR A 198 -17.60 -5.30 -17.84
C THR A 198 -17.79 -5.60 -19.33
N ALA A 199 -17.46 -4.64 -20.19
CA ALA A 199 -17.20 -4.88 -21.60
C ALA A 199 -15.72 -4.63 -21.92
N GLY A 200 -14.96 -5.72 -21.97
CA GLY A 200 -13.84 -5.96 -22.89
C GLY A 200 -12.67 -4.98 -22.93
N VAL A 201 -11.61 -5.30 -22.17
CA VAL A 201 -10.23 -5.14 -22.68
C VAL A 201 -9.56 -6.51 -22.61
N GLN A 202 -9.30 -7.09 -23.77
CA GLN A 202 -8.70 -8.41 -23.94
C GLN A 202 -7.18 -8.24 -24.10
N MET A 203 -6.40 -8.68 -23.11
CA MET A 203 -4.98 -8.99 -23.31
C MET A 203 -4.87 -10.44 -23.83
N PRO A 204 -3.88 -10.77 -24.68
CA PRO A 204 -3.70 -12.12 -25.17
C PRO A 204 -3.15 -13.00 -24.04
N ILE A 205 -4.06 -13.73 -23.40
CA ILE A 205 -3.76 -14.79 -22.45
C ILE A 205 -3.84 -16.11 -23.23
N THR A 206 -2.76 -16.88 -23.26
CA THR A 206 -2.83 -18.30 -23.63
C THR A 206 -3.81 -18.98 -22.67
N PRO A 207 -4.87 -19.66 -23.15
CA PRO A 207 -6.00 -20.05 -22.32
C PRO A 207 -5.57 -20.92 -21.13
N ILE A 208 -5.88 -20.44 -19.92
CA ILE A 208 -5.79 -21.20 -18.67
C ILE A 208 -6.97 -22.19 -18.67
N ASN A 209 -6.70 -23.46 -18.44
CA ASN A 209 -7.73 -24.50 -18.35
C ASN A 209 -8.48 -24.37 -17.01
N THR A 210 -9.67 -23.77 -17.02
CA THR A 210 -10.49 -23.46 -15.83
C THR A 210 -11.38 -24.63 -15.35
N ASN A 211 -11.16 -25.86 -15.84
CA ASN A 211 -12.06 -27.00 -15.61
C ASN A 211 -11.53 -28.08 -14.64
N THR A 212 -10.46 -27.82 -13.88
CA THR A 212 -9.90 -28.83 -12.96
C THR A 212 -10.55 -28.74 -11.57
N VAL A 213 -11.42 -29.70 -11.24
CA VAL A 213 -12.01 -29.85 -9.90
C VAL A 213 -11.17 -30.83 -9.08
N GLY A 214 -10.82 -30.48 -7.84
CA GLY A 214 -10.02 -31.32 -6.94
C GLY A 214 -8.50 -31.19 -7.09
N PHE A 215 -7.76 -31.90 -6.23
CA PHE A 215 -6.30 -31.94 -6.19
C PHE A 215 -5.74 -33.36 -6.45
N ALA A 216 -6.54 -34.23 -7.07
CA ALA A 216 -6.12 -35.60 -7.37
C ALA A 216 -4.81 -35.60 -8.16
N ASP A 217 -3.81 -36.33 -7.65
CA ASP A 217 -2.45 -36.44 -8.21
C ASP A 217 -1.65 -35.12 -8.24
N ALA A 218 -2.17 -34.05 -7.64
CA ALA A 218 -1.47 -32.78 -7.56
C ALA A 218 -0.47 -32.75 -6.38
N VAL A 219 0.70 -32.15 -6.60
CA VAL A 219 1.67 -31.87 -5.54
C VAL A 219 1.66 -30.37 -5.26
N VAL A 220 1.03 -30.00 -4.15
CA VAL A 220 0.70 -28.63 -3.77
C VAL A 220 1.78 -28.02 -2.87
N CYS A 221 2.23 -26.80 -3.20
CA CYS A 221 3.05 -25.99 -2.32
C CYS A 221 2.30 -24.74 -1.88
N PHE A 222 2.50 -24.28 -0.64
CA PHE A 222 1.85 -23.08 -0.11
C PHE A 222 2.86 -21.95 0.11
N THR A 223 2.45 -20.73 -0.22
CA THR A 223 3.16 -19.49 0.08
C THR A 223 2.20 -18.38 0.52
N GLY A 224 2.67 -17.43 1.32
CA GLY A 224 1.83 -16.37 1.88
C GLY A 224 0.87 -16.84 2.99
N ALA A 225 0.14 -15.89 3.58
CA ALA A 225 -0.79 -16.14 4.70
C ALA A 225 -2.19 -16.45 4.17
N LEU A 226 -2.79 -17.56 4.60
CA LEU A 226 -4.15 -17.93 4.19
C LEU A 226 -5.19 -17.20 5.04
N GLU A 227 -6.15 -16.54 4.38
CA GLU A 227 -7.21 -15.70 4.91
C GLU A 227 -8.46 -16.49 5.36
N MET A 228 -8.64 -17.71 4.88
CA MET A 228 -9.85 -18.52 5.08
C MET A 228 -9.61 -19.76 5.93
N MET A 229 -8.40 -20.30 5.99
CA MET A 229 -8.05 -21.44 6.86
C MET A 229 -6.58 -21.40 7.32
N VAL A 230 -6.26 -22.13 8.40
CA VAL A 230 -4.86 -22.27 8.84
C VAL A 230 -4.10 -23.22 7.93
N ARG A 231 -2.78 -23.06 7.83
CA ARG A 231 -1.98 -23.77 6.82
C ARG A 231 -1.98 -25.29 6.98
N ASP A 232 -2.04 -25.79 8.21
CA ASP A 232 -2.09 -27.23 8.47
C ASP A 232 -3.44 -27.83 8.07
N GLU A 233 -4.53 -27.08 8.22
CA GLU A 233 -5.85 -27.48 7.74
C GLU A 233 -5.88 -27.52 6.21
N ALA A 234 -5.31 -26.52 5.53
CA ALA A 234 -5.20 -26.51 4.07
C ALA A 234 -4.41 -27.73 3.54
N ARG A 235 -3.31 -28.10 4.20
CA ARG A 235 -2.52 -29.30 3.86
C ARG A 235 -3.34 -30.58 4.03
N ARG A 236 -4.10 -30.68 5.12
CA ARG A 236 -4.96 -31.83 5.39
C ARG A 236 -6.03 -31.97 4.31
N ARG A 237 -6.68 -30.87 3.92
CA ARG A 237 -7.69 -30.82 2.85
C ARG A 237 -7.11 -31.27 1.49
N VAL A 238 -5.88 -30.89 1.15
CA VAL A 238 -5.21 -31.37 -0.08
C VAL A 238 -5.08 -32.89 -0.07
N VAL A 239 -4.66 -33.47 1.05
CA VAL A 239 -4.52 -34.93 1.19
C VAL A 239 -5.87 -35.63 1.12
N ASP A 240 -6.89 -35.08 1.80
CA ASP A 240 -8.26 -35.62 1.78
C ASP A 240 -8.84 -35.66 0.35
N HIS A 241 -8.37 -34.80 -0.56
CA HIS A 241 -8.81 -34.70 -1.95
C HIS A 241 -7.83 -35.37 -2.94
N GLY A 242 -7.02 -36.32 -2.46
CA GLY A 242 -6.16 -37.16 -3.32
C GLY A 242 -4.88 -36.48 -3.82
N GLY A 243 -4.50 -35.34 -3.24
CA GLY A 243 -3.25 -34.64 -3.54
C GLY A 243 -2.15 -34.91 -2.50
N ALA A 244 -0.95 -34.46 -2.80
CA ALA A 244 0.18 -34.39 -1.88
C ALA A 244 0.59 -32.94 -1.64
N TRP A 245 1.30 -32.65 -0.55
CA TRP A 245 1.85 -31.31 -0.30
C TRP A 245 3.34 -31.35 0.01
N GLN A 246 4.02 -30.23 -0.25
CA GLN A 246 5.44 -30.08 0.06
C GLN A 246 5.82 -28.65 0.50
N GLY A 247 6.93 -28.56 1.24
CA GLY A 247 7.39 -27.30 1.85
C GLY A 247 8.02 -26.30 0.90
N SER A 248 8.52 -26.75 -0.26
CA SER A 248 9.29 -25.94 -1.21
C SER A 248 8.85 -26.26 -2.65
N VAL A 249 9.19 -25.41 -3.61
CA VAL A 249 8.95 -25.70 -5.04
C VAL A 249 10.06 -26.61 -5.56
N THR A 250 9.70 -27.71 -6.20
CA THR A 250 10.60 -28.72 -6.78
C THR A 250 10.09 -29.12 -8.17
N LYS A 251 10.80 -30.02 -8.87
CA LYS A 251 10.39 -30.54 -10.19
C LYS A 251 9.07 -31.32 -10.17
N THR A 252 8.65 -31.79 -9.00
CA THR A 252 7.40 -32.54 -8.82
C THR A 252 6.21 -31.63 -8.47
N THR A 253 6.44 -30.35 -8.16
CA THR A 253 5.34 -29.41 -7.85
C THR A 253 4.47 -29.20 -9.08
N SER A 254 3.17 -29.45 -8.94
CA SER A 254 2.19 -29.17 -9.99
C SER A 254 1.29 -27.98 -9.66
N VAL A 255 1.15 -27.60 -8.37
CA VAL A 255 0.36 -26.44 -7.96
C VAL A 255 1.06 -25.62 -6.87
N LEU A 256 1.12 -24.31 -7.03
CA LEU A 256 1.50 -23.35 -6.00
C LEU A 256 0.27 -22.54 -5.57
N VAL A 257 -0.17 -22.71 -4.32
CA VAL A 257 -1.25 -21.91 -3.71
C VAL A 257 -0.66 -20.69 -3.02
N THR A 258 -1.21 -19.54 -3.37
CA THR A 258 -0.77 -18.24 -2.88
C THR A 258 -1.84 -17.62 -1.97
N GLY A 259 -1.53 -17.54 -0.68
CA GLY A 259 -2.38 -16.93 0.35
C GLY A 259 -2.06 -15.46 0.57
N GLY A 260 -3.08 -14.65 0.83
CA GLY A 260 -2.90 -13.22 1.09
C GLY A 260 -2.41 -12.50 -0.16
N PHE A 261 -2.93 -12.91 -1.32
CA PHE A 261 -2.69 -12.32 -2.63
C PHE A 261 -3.34 -10.94 -2.67
N ASN A 262 -2.74 -10.02 -1.93
CA ASN A 262 -3.24 -8.67 -1.79
C ASN A 262 -2.53 -7.82 -2.84
N LEU A 263 -3.29 -7.34 -3.83
CA LEU A 263 -2.79 -6.39 -4.83
C LEU A 263 -2.18 -5.14 -4.16
N SER A 264 -2.62 -4.79 -2.94
CA SER A 264 -2.05 -3.69 -2.14
C SER A 264 -0.68 -4.00 -1.51
N THR A 265 -0.22 -5.26 -1.57
CA THR A 265 1.14 -5.68 -1.17
C THR A 265 2.09 -5.86 -2.36
N PHE A 266 1.57 -5.74 -3.59
CA PHE A 266 2.38 -5.69 -4.80
C PHE A 266 3.03 -4.31 -4.89
N ARG A 267 4.35 -4.25 -4.68
CA ARG A 267 5.12 -3.01 -4.78
C ARG A 267 6.32 -3.20 -5.74
N PRO A 268 6.73 -2.19 -6.54
CA PRO A 268 7.93 -2.26 -7.39
C PRO A 268 9.27 -2.45 -6.64
N GLY A 269 9.76 -3.69 -6.58
CA GLY A 269 10.93 -4.10 -5.77
C GLY A 269 10.57 -5.11 -4.68
N ALA A 270 9.28 -5.41 -4.48
CA ALA A 270 8.85 -6.59 -3.73
C ALA A 270 9.38 -7.85 -4.43
N MET A 271 10.39 -8.44 -3.82
CA MET A 271 10.81 -9.78 -4.15
C MET A 271 9.62 -10.72 -3.93
N PHE A 272 9.09 -11.29 -5.02
CA PHE A 272 8.23 -12.48 -4.96
C PHE A 272 8.81 -13.43 -3.90
N SER A 273 7.97 -14.05 -3.07
CA SER A 273 8.50 -15.03 -2.11
C SER A 273 9.40 -16.00 -2.86
N LYS A 274 10.46 -16.51 -2.21
CA LYS A 274 11.39 -17.44 -2.86
C LYS A 274 10.64 -18.55 -3.63
N LYS A 275 9.52 -19.04 -3.09
CA LYS A 275 8.64 -20.03 -3.71
C LYS A 275 7.91 -19.53 -4.95
N VAL A 276 7.42 -18.29 -4.96
CA VAL A 276 6.79 -17.71 -6.16
C VAL A 276 7.82 -17.52 -7.28
N ARG A 277 9.05 -17.08 -6.95
CA ARG A 277 10.15 -17.02 -7.94
C ARG A 277 10.54 -18.38 -8.48
N ASP A 278 10.71 -19.35 -7.57
CA ASP A 278 11.09 -20.72 -7.93
C ASP A 278 10.02 -21.35 -8.85
N ALA A 279 8.73 -21.07 -8.61
CA ALA A 279 7.62 -21.50 -9.45
C ALA A 279 7.60 -20.81 -10.83
N MET A 280 7.78 -19.49 -10.89
CA MET A 280 7.86 -18.76 -12.16
C MET A 280 9.03 -19.27 -13.02
N SER A 281 10.21 -19.45 -12.43
CA SER A 281 11.37 -20.02 -13.12
C SER A 281 11.18 -21.49 -13.53
N ALA A 282 10.34 -22.25 -12.82
CA ALA A 282 9.99 -23.61 -13.21
C ALA A 282 9.06 -23.62 -14.45
N VAL A 283 8.06 -22.74 -14.48
CA VAL A 283 7.17 -22.56 -15.63
C VAL A 283 7.94 -22.11 -16.88
N GLU A 284 8.85 -21.14 -16.74
CA GLU A 284 9.73 -20.70 -17.83
C GLU A 284 10.61 -21.82 -18.40
N ARG A 285 10.97 -22.81 -17.58
CA ARG A 285 11.71 -24.02 -17.99
C ARG A 285 10.81 -25.14 -18.53
N GLY A 286 9.52 -24.88 -18.73
CA GLY A 286 8.55 -25.83 -19.29
C GLY A 286 7.98 -26.83 -18.29
N GLN A 287 8.13 -26.62 -16.98
CA GLN A 287 7.45 -27.43 -15.98
C GLN A 287 5.95 -27.13 -15.99
N SER A 288 5.12 -28.17 -16.02
CA SER A 288 3.66 -28.06 -15.86
C SER A 288 3.32 -27.76 -14.39
N LEU A 289 3.41 -26.48 -14.02
CA LEU A 289 3.14 -25.97 -12.68
C LEU A 289 2.13 -24.82 -12.77
N GLU A 290 1.06 -24.90 -11.99
CA GLU A 290 0.02 -23.89 -11.91
C GLU A 290 0.17 -23.03 -10.65
N ILE A 291 -0.05 -21.71 -10.76
CA ILE A 291 -0.07 -20.79 -9.63
C ILE A 291 -1.50 -20.32 -9.41
N ILE A 292 -2.08 -20.62 -8.24
CA ILE A 292 -3.49 -20.32 -7.92
C ILE A 292 -3.62 -19.47 -6.65
N THR A 293 -4.71 -18.71 -6.55
CA THR A 293 -5.05 -17.92 -5.36
C THR A 293 -5.70 -18.81 -4.29
N GLU A 294 -5.82 -18.31 -3.07
CA GLU A 294 -6.57 -19.01 -2.03
C GLU A 294 -8.04 -19.22 -2.39
N ASP A 295 -8.69 -18.25 -3.04
CA ASP A 295 -10.08 -18.36 -3.49
C ASP A 295 -10.26 -19.51 -4.50
N GLU A 296 -9.34 -19.62 -5.46
CA GLU A 296 -9.32 -20.71 -6.43
C GLU A 296 -9.00 -22.07 -5.78
N PHE A 297 -8.12 -22.08 -4.78
CA PHE A 297 -7.85 -23.26 -3.97
C PHE A 297 -9.13 -23.76 -3.27
N LEU A 298 -9.94 -22.86 -2.72
CA LEU A 298 -11.20 -23.21 -2.04
C LEU A 298 -12.28 -23.68 -3.02
N ARG A 299 -12.39 -23.06 -4.20
CA ARG A 299 -13.29 -23.53 -5.27
C ARG A 299 -12.97 -24.96 -5.69
N ARG A 300 -11.69 -25.32 -5.80
CA ARG A 300 -11.26 -26.68 -6.15
C ARG A 300 -11.48 -27.71 -5.04
N LEU A 301 -11.63 -27.26 -3.79
CA LEU A 301 -12.09 -28.10 -2.68
C LEU A 301 -13.62 -28.27 -2.64
N ALA A 302 -14.35 -27.67 -3.59
CA ALA A 302 -15.82 -27.73 -3.70
C ALA A 302 -16.57 -27.26 -2.43
N LEU A 303 -16.01 -26.30 -1.70
CA LEU A 303 -16.71 -25.66 -0.58
C LEU A 303 -17.85 -24.78 -1.11
N SER A 304 -19.05 -24.88 -0.52
CA SER A 304 -20.22 -24.11 -0.94
C SER A 304 -20.09 -22.61 -0.57
N ASP A 305 -20.79 -21.75 -1.33
CA ASP A 305 -20.83 -20.30 -1.06
C ASP A 305 -21.38 -19.97 0.34
N GLU A 306 -22.28 -20.81 0.87
CA GLU A 306 -22.79 -20.70 2.24
C GLU A 306 -21.73 -21.06 3.30
N GLU A 307 -20.92 -22.10 3.07
CA GLU A 307 -19.80 -22.44 3.96
C GLU A 307 -18.70 -21.37 3.91
N LEU A 308 -18.47 -20.76 2.74
CA LEU A 308 -17.56 -19.63 2.57
C LEU A 308 -18.06 -18.38 3.30
N ALA A 309 -19.36 -18.11 3.28
CA ALA A 309 -19.98 -16.99 4.01
C ALA A 309 -19.96 -17.21 5.53
N ALA A 310 -20.30 -18.41 6.01
CA ALA A 310 -20.28 -18.75 7.44
C ALA A 310 -18.86 -18.66 8.04
N ALA A 311 -17.83 -19.11 7.31
CA ALA A 311 -16.44 -18.99 7.72
C ALA A 311 -15.94 -17.53 7.77
N ARG A 312 -16.51 -16.63 6.94
CA ARG A 312 -16.22 -15.18 6.96
C ARG A 312 -16.83 -14.49 8.17
N VAL A 313 -18.04 -14.88 8.57
CA VAL A 313 -18.76 -14.32 9.75
C VAL A 313 -18.10 -14.77 11.06
N LEU A 314 -17.72 -16.05 11.18
CA LEU A 314 -17.00 -16.60 12.35
C LEU A 314 -15.60 -15.99 12.58
N ARG A 315 -15.08 -15.21 11.63
CA ARG A 315 -13.75 -14.57 11.69
C ARG A 315 -13.78 -13.07 11.95
N SER A 316 -14.94 -12.44 12.19
CA SER A 316 -14.95 -11.03 12.62
C SER A 316 -14.23 -10.91 13.97
N ARG A 317 -12.97 -10.46 13.93
CA ARG A 317 -12.20 -10.06 15.13
C ARG A 317 -12.63 -8.70 15.67
N VAL A 318 -13.71 -8.12 15.14
CA VAL A 318 -14.21 -6.82 15.55
C VAL A 318 -15.11 -7.04 16.76
N PRO A 319 -14.76 -6.48 17.93
CA PRO A 319 -15.62 -6.54 19.10
C PRO A 319 -17.00 -5.93 18.82
N GLU A 320 -18.04 -6.49 19.43
CA GLU A 320 -19.43 -6.04 19.27
C GLU A 320 -19.61 -4.57 19.67
N TRP A 321 -18.85 -4.11 20.67
CA TRP A 321 -18.90 -2.72 21.14
C TRP A 321 -18.56 -1.72 20.03
N VAL A 322 -17.76 -2.10 19.03
CA VAL A 322 -17.38 -1.21 17.92
C VAL A 322 -18.60 -0.80 17.10
N VAL A 323 -19.53 -1.73 16.87
CA VAL A 323 -20.76 -1.45 16.09
C VAL A 323 -21.78 -0.72 16.94
N THR A 324 -21.92 -1.09 18.22
CA THR A 324 -22.90 -0.44 19.12
C THR A 324 -22.49 0.98 19.50
N GLN A 325 -21.19 1.24 19.69
CA GLN A 325 -20.65 2.57 20.02
C GLN A 325 -20.67 3.54 18.84
N ALA A 326 -20.74 3.01 17.62
CA ALA A 326 -20.93 3.81 16.41
C ALA A 326 -22.33 4.43 16.30
N GLY A 327 -23.30 3.99 17.11
CA GLY A 327 -24.63 4.60 17.21
C GLY A 327 -25.32 4.69 15.85
N ASP A 328 -25.91 5.85 15.55
CA ASP A 328 -26.59 6.13 14.27
C ASP A 328 -25.62 6.57 13.15
N GLY A 329 -24.30 6.44 13.37
CA GLY A 329 -23.25 6.88 12.43
C GLY A 329 -22.63 8.25 12.77
N PRO A 330 -21.86 8.84 11.84
CA PRO A 330 -20.97 9.98 12.10
C PRO A 330 -21.62 11.35 12.35
N GLY A 331 -22.88 11.56 11.94
CA GLY A 331 -23.47 12.90 11.95
C GLY A 331 -22.59 13.93 11.22
N ASP A 332 -22.39 15.10 11.82
CA ASP A 332 -21.60 16.21 11.25
C ASP A 332 -20.08 16.12 11.55
N ASP A 333 -19.66 15.32 12.53
CA ASP A 333 -18.26 15.18 12.94
C ASP A 333 -17.75 13.76 12.74
N TYR A 334 -17.44 13.44 11.48
CA TYR A 334 -16.94 12.12 11.11
C TYR A 334 -15.67 11.73 11.88
N TRP A 335 -14.74 12.66 12.11
CA TRP A 335 -13.46 12.33 12.75
C TRP A 335 -13.58 12.17 14.26
N GLY A 336 -14.39 13.00 14.91
CA GLY A 336 -14.76 12.81 16.31
C GLY A 336 -15.47 11.49 16.52
N TRP A 337 -16.48 11.20 15.69
CA TRP A 337 -17.19 9.91 15.70
C TRP A 337 -16.28 8.72 15.45
N PHE A 338 -15.42 8.79 14.43
CA PHE A 338 -14.54 7.69 14.06
C PHE A 338 -13.60 7.35 15.22
N ASN A 339 -13.00 8.36 15.83
CA ASN A 339 -12.09 8.17 16.95
C ASN A 339 -12.82 7.71 18.21
N SER A 340 -13.99 8.28 18.51
CA SER A 340 -14.78 7.87 19.67
C SER A 340 -15.29 6.45 19.54
N SER A 341 -15.71 6.01 18.34
CA SER A 341 -16.26 4.67 18.08
C SER A 341 -15.22 3.54 18.17
N LEU A 342 -13.94 3.89 18.22
CA LEU A 342 -12.84 2.93 18.38
C LEU A 342 -12.30 2.85 19.80
N LEU A 343 -12.76 3.70 20.72
CA LEU A 343 -12.32 3.67 22.11
C LEU A 343 -12.84 2.41 22.81
N HIS A 344 -11.95 1.72 23.50
CA HIS A 344 -12.33 0.56 24.29
C HIS A 344 -13.25 1.00 25.46
N PRO A 345 -14.35 0.27 25.73
CA PRO A 345 -15.33 0.65 26.75
C PRO A 345 -14.76 0.71 28.17
N ASP A 346 -13.73 -0.09 28.45
CA ASP A 346 -13.04 -0.09 29.76
C ASP A 346 -12.06 1.08 29.94
N GLY A 347 -11.98 2.00 28.96
CA GLY A 347 -11.04 3.11 28.97
C GLY A 347 -9.61 2.70 28.60
N ARG A 348 -8.63 3.55 28.91
CA ARG A 348 -7.23 3.35 28.53
C ARG A 348 -6.59 2.18 29.26
N ALA A 349 -6.03 1.21 28.53
CA ALA A 349 -5.29 0.08 29.11
C ALA A 349 -4.13 0.54 30.02
N ALA A 350 -3.96 -0.09 31.18
CA ALA A 350 -2.97 0.25 32.21
C ALA A 350 -1.70 -0.62 32.19
N GLY A 351 -1.69 -1.76 31.48
CA GLY A 351 -0.48 -2.58 31.26
C GLY A 351 -0.56 -4.03 31.74
N GLU A 352 -1.76 -4.58 31.85
CA GLU A 352 -1.98 -6.00 32.17
C GLU A 352 -3.10 -6.62 31.30
N GLU A 353 -3.78 -5.79 30.51
CA GLU A 353 -4.83 -6.16 29.58
C GLU A 353 -4.25 -6.87 28.33
N THR A 354 -5.13 -7.43 27.51
CA THR A 354 -4.72 -8.12 26.28
C THR A 354 -5.11 -7.34 25.05
N CYS A 355 -4.22 -7.35 24.06
CA CYS A 355 -4.49 -6.77 22.76
C CYS A 355 -5.70 -7.44 22.12
N ILE A 356 -6.76 -6.67 21.83
CA ILE A 356 -8.01 -7.16 21.24
C ILE A 356 -7.80 -7.85 19.88
N TRP A 357 -6.68 -7.56 19.22
CA TRP A 357 -6.40 -8.09 17.88
C TRP A 357 -5.55 -9.36 17.90
N CYS A 358 -4.50 -9.42 18.72
CA CYS A 358 -3.50 -10.50 18.70
C CYS A 358 -3.31 -11.23 20.03
N ALA A 359 -4.07 -10.85 21.06
CA ALA A 359 -4.02 -11.41 22.42
C ALA A 359 -2.67 -11.24 23.17
N THR A 360 -1.75 -10.44 22.63
CA THR A 360 -0.51 -10.07 23.34
C THR A 360 -0.84 -9.21 24.54
N THR A 361 -0.24 -9.51 25.70
CA THR A 361 -0.34 -8.68 26.91
C THR A 361 0.23 -7.29 26.64
N LEU A 362 -0.57 -6.26 26.94
CA LEU A 362 -0.16 -4.87 26.85
C LEU A 362 0.76 -4.56 28.03
N THR A 363 1.76 -3.73 27.79
CA THR A 363 2.81 -3.38 28.75
C THR A 363 2.56 -2.04 29.45
N GLY A 364 1.55 -1.28 28.99
CA GLY A 364 1.25 0.07 29.46
C GLY A 364 2.19 1.14 28.89
N LYS A 365 3.21 0.72 28.13
CA LYS A 365 4.19 1.57 27.45
C LYS A 365 3.84 1.84 25.98
N GLU A 366 2.77 1.24 25.47
CA GLU A 366 2.30 1.50 24.11
C GLU A 366 1.86 2.96 23.96
N HIS A 367 1.90 3.46 22.73
CA HIS A 367 1.35 4.77 22.38
C HIS A 367 -0.07 4.94 22.96
N TRP A 368 -0.37 6.12 23.51
CA TRP A 368 -1.59 6.37 24.28
C TRP A 368 -2.87 6.01 23.51
N THR A 369 -2.92 6.27 22.19
CA THR A 369 -4.04 5.91 21.32
C THR A 369 -4.19 4.40 21.14
N HIS A 370 -3.08 3.65 21.15
CA HIS A 370 -3.13 2.19 21.12
C HIS A 370 -3.68 1.63 22.43
N ARG A 371 -3.31 2.25 23.56
CA ARG A 371 -3.85 1.91 24.87
C ARG A 371 -5.34 2.24 24.99
N ASP A 372 -5.78 3.36 24.40
CA ASP A 372 -7.20 3.73 24.33
C ASP A 372 -8.05 2.73 23.53
N ARG A 373 -7.42 2.01 22.59
CA ARG A 373 -8.06 1.00 21.73
C ARG A 373 -7.74 -0.44 22.13
N HIS A 374 -6.98 -0.63 23.21
CA HIS A 374 -6.48 -1.93 23.67
C HIS A 374 -5.77 -2.74 22.57
N VAL A 375 -4.87 -2.10 21.81
CA VAL A 375 -4.03 -2.75 20.78
C VAL A 375 -2.54 -2.61 21.13
N CYS A 376 -1.72 -3.59 20.77
CA CYS A 376 -0.30 -3.63 21.19
C CYS A 376 0.65 -2.78 20.32
N GLY A 377 0.15 -2.16 19.25
CA GLY A 377 1.01 -1.40 18.34
C GLY A 377 0.36 -1.11 16.98
N ILE A 378 1.11 -0.41 16.14
CA ILE A 378 0.65 0.14 14.86
C ILE A 378 0.02 -0.90 13.94
N HIS A 379 0.61 -2.10 13.84
CA HIS A 379 0.09 -3.16 12.98
C HIS A 379 -1.27 -3.71 13.46
N CYS A 380 -1.46 -3.81 14.78
CA CYS A 380 -2.73 -4.26 15.35
C CYS A 380 -3.79 -3.14 15.27
N ASN A 381 -3.39 -1.88 15.49
CA ASN A 381 -4.25 -0.72 15.32
C ASN A 381 -4.79 -0.58 13.89
N GLU A 382 -3.92 -0.70 12.88
CA GLU A 382 -4.34 -0.60 11.47
C GLU A 382 -5.29 -1.74 11.06
N ARG A 383 -5.03 -2.96 11.55
CA ARG A 383 -5.92 -4.08 11.28
C ARG A 383 -7.27 -3.91 11.97
N PHE A 384 -7.26 -3.40 13.20
CA PHE A 384 -8.47 -3.07 13.96
C PHE A 384 -9.32 -2.00 13.25
N LYS A 385 -8.72 -0.86 12.86
CA LYS A 385 -9.39 0.21 12.10
C LYS A 385 -10.03 -0.30 10.81
N ARG A 386 -9.29 -1.08 10.02
CA ARG A 386 -9.81 -1.66 8.76
C ARG A 386 -10.99 -2.59 8.98
N ALA A 387 -10.97 -3.35 10.07
CA ALA A 387 -12.02 -4.28 10.41
C ALA A 387 -13.26 -3.55 10.96
N ALA A 388 -13.08 -2.53 11.79
CA ALA A 388 -14.15 -1.65 12.28
C ALA A 388 -14.89 -0.96 11.14
N ARG A 389 -14.17 -0.32 10.20
CA ARG A 389 -14.75 0.31 9.00
C ARG A 389 -15.60 -0.67 8.18
N ARG A 390 -15.16 -1.93 8.10
CA ARG A 390 -15.93 -2.99 7.40
C ARG A 390 -17.19 -3.37 8.17
N ALA A 391 -17.13 -3.44 9.50
CA ALA A 391 -18.28 -3.74 10.34
C ALA A 391 -19.35 -2.66 10.26
N TRP A 392 -18.97 -1.38 10.32
CA TRP A 392 -19.91 -0.26 10.18
C TRP A 392 -20.58 -0.22 8.82
N ARG A 393 -19.83 -0.47 7.74
CA ARG A 393 -20.38 -0.59 6.38
C ARG A 393 -21.43 -1.68 6.29
N ASN A 394 -21.14 -2.86 6.84
CA ASN A 394 -22.07 -3.99 6.82
C ASN A 394 -23.33 -3.72 7.68
N ALA A 395 -23.19 -2.90 8.72
CA ALA A 395 -24.28 -2.50 9.60
C ALA A 395 -25.08 -1.29 9.07
N GLY A 396 -24.71 -0.73 7.91
CA GLY A 396 -25.34 0.48 7.37
C GLY A 396 -25.07 1.74 8.19
N LEU A 397 -24.04 1.73 9.04
CA LEU A 397 -23.64 2.83 9.93
C LEU A 397 -22.65 3.80 9.28
N ASN A 398 -22.42 3.64 7.98
CA ASN A 398 -21.65 4.61 7.23
C ASN A 398 -22.50 5.88 7.08
N GLY A 399 -22.02 7.00 7.62
CA GLY A 399 -22.24 8.25 6.90
C GLY A 399 -21.35 8.26 5.67
N ASP A 400 -21.69 9.06 4.67
CA ASP A 400 -20.70 9.44 3.68
C ASP A 400 -19.48 9.94 4.46
N ALA A 401 -18.32 9.28 4.31
CA ALA A 401 -17.08 9.95 4.68
C ALA A 401 -17.15 11.28 3.93
N PRO A 402 -17.09 12.44 4.61
CA PRO A 402 -17.31 13.71 3.93
C PRO A 402 -16.44 13.71 2.68
N PRO A 403 -16.98 14.04 1.48
CA PRO A 403 -16.15 14.14 0.28
C PRO A 403 -15.01 15.05 0.68
N ASP A 404 -13.78 14.52 0.73
CA ASP A 404 -12.58 15.11 1.37
C ASP A 404 -12.84 16.58 1.72
N SER A 405 -13.29 16.89 2.95
CA SER A 405 -13.98 18.16 3.26
C SER A 405 -13.09 19.40 3.08
N TRP A 406 -12.93 19.79 1.82
CA TRP A 406 -12.22 20.96 1.27
C TRP A 406 -12.78 21.36 -0.11
N THR A 407 -13.77 20.66 -0.67
CA THR A 407 -14.33 20.98 -2.01
C THR A 407 -15.50 21.95 -2.02
N ASP A 408 -15.68 22.77 -0.98
CA ASP A 408 -16.56 23.96 -1.06
C ASP A 408 -15.86 25.20 -0.47
N TYR A 409 -14.85 25.68 -1.20
CA TYR A 409 -14.63 27.12 -1.25
C TYR A 409 -15.26 27.62 -2.54
N THR A 410 -16.52 28.06 -2.39
CA THR A 410 -17.14 28.94 -3.37
C THR A 410 -16.22 30.14 -3.53
N ILE A 411 -15.72 30.36 -4.74
CA ILE A 411 -15.06 31.60 -5.14
C ILE A 411 -16.08 32.72 -4.92
N VAL A 412 -15.89 33.50 -3.87
CA VAL A 412 -16.54 34.81 -3.73
C VAL A 412 -15.45 35.86 -3.92
N ALA A 413 -15.53 36.46 -5.12
CA ALA A 413 -14.87 37.63 -5.69
C ALA A 413 -13.71 38.30 -4.93
#